data_AF-A0A3E2SPX5-F1
#
_entry.id   AF-A0A3E2SPX5-F1
#
_cell.length_a   1.000
_cell.length_b   1.000
_cell.length_c   1.000
_cell.angle_alpha   90.00
_cell.angle_beta   90.00
_cell.angle_gamma   90.00
#
_symmetry.space_group_name_H-M   'P 1'
#
loop_
_entity.id
_entity.type
_entity.pdbx_description
1 polymer ?
#
loop_
_entity_poly.entity_id
_entity_poly.type
_entity_poly.pdbx_seq_one_letter_code
_entity_poly.pdbx_strand_id
1 'polypeptide(L)'
;FALRRLSDRLCLENGLSIVENPKPRSKGKYRNYGEWQKDRKGPLSYQDRLRLAIDTALAERPADLDEFLNLMKRAGYEVKTVRGGGISFRLTGQGQERFTRLRASTLGDGYDLQDVLVAIEGKEKRPGHSERKISLAVDIQVKLAAGKGPGYERWAKVFNIKQMAAALAYIQDNGLTDYEQLAQKATEAADRFHAISEQIKQTEQAMKTNAGLKAATVQ
;
A
#
# COMPACT_ATOMS: atom_id res chain seq x y z
N PHE A 1 -13.73 7.56 28.62
CA PHE A 1 -13.47 8.46 29.77
C PHE A 1 -12.67 7.80 30.90
N ALA A 2 -12.95 6.54 31.27
CA ALA A 2 -12.25 5.85 32.37
C ALA A 2 -10.71 5.79 32.24
N LEU A 3 -10.20 5.38 31.06
CA LEU A 3 -8.76 5.25 30.80
C LEU A 3 -7.98 6.57 30.97
N ARG A 4 -8.62 7.69 30.63
CA ARG A 4 -8.02 9.01 30.78
C ARG A 4 -7.90 9.40 32.24
N ARG A 5 -8.96 9.20 33.03
CA ARG A 5 -8.95 9.59 34.46
C ARG A 5 -7.83 8.88 35.22
N LEU A 6 -7.60 7.61 34.89
CA LEU A 6 -6.47 6.84 35.40
C LEU A 6 -5.12 7.43 34.97
N SER A 7 -4.96 7.78 33.70
CA SER A 7 -3.73 8.39 33.19
C SER A 7 -3.47 9.78 33.78
N ASP A 8 -4.48 10.64 33.83
CA ASP A 8 -4.37 12.01 34.35
C ASP A 8 -4.03 11.96 35.85
N ARG A 9 -4.63 11.03 36.60
CA ARG A 9 -4.28 10.78 38.00
C ARG A 9 -2.83 10.35 38.17
N LEU A 10 -2.37 9.38 37.38
CA LEU A 10 -0.99 8.90 37.41
C LEU A 10 0.01 10.04 37.08
N CYS A 11 -0.34 10.91 36.13
CA CYS A 11 0.47 12.08 35.79
C CYS A 11 0.57 13.06 36.97
N LEU A 12 -0.54 13.39 37.63
CA LEU A 12 -0.54 14.26 38.80
C LEU A 12 0.26 13.68 39.98
N GLU A 13 0.11 12.38 40.24
CA GLU A 13 0.87 11.67 41.30
C GLU A 13 2.38 11.72 41.08
N ASN A 14 2.84 11.89 39.84
CA ASN A 14 4.25 11.99 39.46
C ASN A 14 4.70 13.43 39.16
N GLY A 15 3.91 14.45 39.54
CA GLY A 15 4.25 15.85 39.33
C GLY A 15 4.24 16.30 37.86
N LEU A 16 3.58 15.56 36.98
CA LEU A 16 3.44 15.86 35.56
C LEU A 16 2.15 16.66 35.32
N SER A 17 2.22 17.60 34.38
CA SER A 17 1.06 18.39 33.97
C SER A 17 0.07 17.56 33.16
N ILE A 18 -1.22 17.90 33.30
CA ILE A 18 -2.32 17.27 32.56
C ILE A 18 -2.99 18.29 31.62
N VAL A 19 -3.67 17.78 30.59
CA VAL A 19 -4.44 18.63 29.67
C VAL A 19 -5.82 18.88 30.28
N GLU A 20 -6.04 20.04 30.92
CA GLU A 20 -7.28 20.33 31.65
C GLU A 20 -8.53 20.36 30.74
N ASN A 21 -8.42 21.00 29.57
CA ASN A 21 -9.53 21.18 28.63
C ASN A 21 -9.26 20.51 27.27
N PRO A 22 -9.39 19.18 27.20
CA PRO A 22 -9.16 18.45 25.97
C PRO A 22 -10.25 18.72 24.93
N LYS A 23 -9.86 18.98 23.68
CA LYS A 23 -10.84 19.02 22.58
C LYS A 23 -11.53 17.65 22.43
N PRO A 24 -12.86 17.61 22.21
CA PRO A 24 -13.59 16.36 21.97
C PRO A 24 -12.98 15.57 20.81
N ARG A 25 -12.82 14.26 20.98
CA ARG A 25 -12.12 13.35 20.04
C ARG A 25 -12.63 13.40 18.59
N SER A 26 -13.84 13.91 18.36
CA SER A 26 -14.48 14.01 17.04
C SER A 26 -14.28 15.34 16.31
N LYS A 27 -13.58 16.34 16.89
CA LYS A 27 -13.48 17.70 16.32
C LYS A 27 -12.04 18.21 16.15
N GLY A 28 -11.05 17.33 16.08
CA GLY A 28 -9.65 17.69 15.81
C GLY A 28 -9.32 17.76 14.31
N LYS A 29 -8.31 18.57 13.94
CA LYS A 29 -7.74 18.67 12.58
C LYS A 29 -7.06 17.36 12.11
N TYR A 30 -6.80 16.42 13.01
CA TYR A 30 -6.03 15.19 12.76
C TYR A 30 -6.88 13.94 13.01
N ARG A 31 -6.72 12.94 12.14
CA ARG A 31 -7.39 11.62 12.22
C ARG A 31 -7.13 10.95 13.57
N ASN A 32 -8.12 10.24 14.09
CA ASN A 32 -7.95 9.49 15.34
C ASN A 32 -7.14 8.19 15.11
N TYR A 33 -6.58 7.62 16.18
CA TYR A 33 -5.74 6.41 16.09
C TYR A 33 -6.46 5.20 15.45
N GLY A 34 -7.78 5.09 15.60
CA GLY A 34 -8.58 4.04 14.95
C GLY A 34 -8.72 4.23 13.45
N GLU A 35 -8.89 5.47 12.98
CA GLU A 35 -8.82 5.83 11.56
C GLU A 35 -7.41 5.60 11.00
N TRP A 36 -6.38 5.99 11.75
CA TRP A 36 -4.97 5.75 11.41
C TRP A 36 -4.64 4.24 11.32
N GLN A 37 -5.27 3.41 12.16
CA GLN A 37 -5.07 1.96 12.15
C GLN A 37 -5.84 1.26 11.02
N LYS A 38 -7.01 1.79 10.62
CA LYS A 38 -7.79 1.28 9.48
C LYS A 38 -7.03 1.42 8.16
N ASP A 39 -6.27 2.50 7.97
CA ASP A 39 -5.43 2.69 6.77
C ASP A 39 -4.32 1.64 6.64
N ARG A 40 -3.97 0.93 7.73
CA ARG A 40 -2.83 0.00 7.79
C ARG A 40 -3.21 -1.48 7.82
N LYS A 41 -4.48 -1.81 8.13
CA LYS A 41 -5.02 -3.19 8.17
C LYS A 41 -6.30 -3.37 7.34
N GLY A 42 -6.86 -2.30 6.78
CA GLY A 42 -8.07 -2.34 5.97
C GLY A 42 -7.80 -2.68 4.50
N PRO A 43 -8.87 -2.99 3.73
CA PRO A 43 -8.76 -3.10 2.28
C PRO A 43 -8.20 -1.81 1.67
N LEU A 44 -7.44 -1.94 0.58
CA LEU A 44 -6.79 -0.83 -0.11
C LEU A 44 -7.78 0.32 -0.38
N SER A 45 -7.33 1.56 -0.13
CA SER A 45 -8.14 2.73 -0.49
C SER A 45 -8.37 2.79 -2.01
N TYR A 46 -9.35 3.57 -2.47
CA TYR A 46 -9.56 3.77 -3.91
C TYR A 46 -8.32 4.37 -4.60
N GLN A 47 -7.58 5.22 -3.89
CA GLN A 47 -6.33 5.80 -4.39
C GLN A 47 -5.22 4.74 -4.47
N ASP A 48 -5.08 3.88 -3.46
CA ASP A 48 -4.07 2.81 -3.48
C ASP A 48 -4.37 1.77 -4.57
N ARG A 49 -5.65 1.39 -4.75
CA ARG A 49 -6.08 0.51 -5.84
C ARG A 49 -5.79 1.12 -7.21
N LEU A 50 -6.05 2.41 -7.37
CA LEU A 50 -5.76 3.11 -8.61
C LEU A 50 -4.25 3.19 -8.87
N ARG A 51 -3.42 3.50 -7.87
CA ARG A 51 -1.96 3.48 -8.01
C ARG A 51 -1.46 2.12 -8.46
N LEU A 52 -1.91 1.04 -7.81
CA LEU A 52 -1.55 -0.32 -8.19
C LEU A 52 -1.94 -0.63 -9.65
N ALA A 53 -3.17 -0.29 -10.05
CA ALA A 53 -3.63 -0.51 -11.41
C ALA A 53 -2.82 0.28 -12.45
N ILE A 54 -2.45 1.53 -12.14
CA ILE A 54 -1.58 2.35 -13.00
C ILE A 54 -0.21 1.68 -13.16
N ASP A 55 0.38 1.21 -12.06
CA ASP A 55 1.69 0.56 -12.07
C ASP A 55 1.65 -0.76 -12.86
N THR A 56 0.59 -1.55 -12.71
CA THR A 56 0.35 -2.76 -13.51
C THR A 56 0.21 -2.44 -15.00
N ALA A 57 -0.60 -1.44 -15.36
CA ALA A 57 -0.80 -1.06 -16.76
C ALA A 57 0.51 -0.58 -17.41
N LEU A 58 1.35 0.15 -16.69
CA LEU A 58 2.64 0.61 -17.23
C LEU A 58 3.69 -0.48 -17.29
N ALA A 59 3.62 -1.51 -16.44
CA ALA A 59 4.48 -2.67 -16.53
C ALA A 59 4.28 -3.46 -17.84
N GLU A 60 3.09 -3.37 -18.45
CA GLU A 60 2.81 -3.92 -19.78
C GLU A 60 3.45 -3.12 -20.93
N ARG A 61 4.09 -1.98 -20.64
CA ARG A 61 4.78 -1.11 -21.60
C ARG A 61 3.88 -0.66 -22.77
N PRO A 62 2.77 0.05 -22.48
CA PRO A 62 1.94 0.63 -23.53
C PRO A 62 2.77 1.61 -24.38
N ALA A 63 2.52 1.61 -25.70
CA ALA A 63 3.24 2.44 -26.66
C ALA A 63 2.84 3.92 -26.59
N ASP A 64 1.60 4.20 -26.18
CA ASP A 64 1.07 5.55 -26.08
C ASP A 64 0.04 5.69 -24.94
N LEU A 65 -0.46 6.92 -24.76
CA LEU A 65 -1.46 7.24 -23.75
C LEU A 65 -2.78 6.50 -24.00
N ASP A 66 -3.18 6.30 -25.25
CA ASP A 66 -4.47 5.68 -25.57
C ASP A 66 -4.44 4.18 -25.24
N GLU A 67 -3.33 3.51 -25.51
CA GLU A 67 -3.09 2.12 -25.10
C GLU A 67 -3.10 1.99 -23.58
N PHE A 68 -2.42 2.90 -22.86
CA PHE A 68 -2.48 2.94 -21.39
C PHE A 68 -3.93 3.10 -20.88
N LEU A 69 -4.72 4.02 -21.46
CA LEU A 69 -6.11 4.20 -21.07
C LEU A 69 -6.97 2.96 -21.38
N ASN A 70 -6.66 2.23 -22.44
CA ASN A 70 -7.33 0.97 -22.77
C ASN A 70 -6.98 -0.14 -21.78
N LEU A 71 -5.73 -0.23 -21.32
CA LEU A 71 -5.34 -1.14 -20.24
C LEU A 71 -6.10 -0.82 -18.95
N MET A 72 -6.23 0.45 -18.59
CA MET A 72 -7.02 0.87 -17.43
C MET A 72 -8.50 0.49 -17.55
N LYS A 73 -9.11 0.63 -18.75
CA LYS A 73 -10.48 0.17 -19.01
C LYS A 73 -10.62 -1.34 -18.88
N ARG A 74 -9.66 -2.11 -19.40
CA ARG A 74 -9.62 -3.59 -19.24
C ARG A 74 -9.51 -3.99 -17.76
N ALA A 75 -8.80 -3.20 -16.95
CA ALA A 75 -8.73 -3.35 -15.51
C ALA A 75 -10.01 -2.91 -14.75
N GLY A 76 -11.09 -2.55 -15.47
CA GLY A 76 -12.39 -2.20 -14.88
C GLY A 76 -12.52 -0.75 -14.45
N TYR A 77 -11.64 0.15 -14.92
CA TYR A 77 -11.75 1.57 -14.66
C TYR A 77 -12.49 2.31 -15.76
N GLU A 78 -13.49 3.07 -15.35
CA GLU A 78 -14.09 4.11 -16.17
C GLU A 78 -13.17 5.33 -16.22
N VAL A 79 -12.93 5.84 -17.43
CA VAL A 79 -12.04 6.98 -17.68
C VAL A 79 -12.88 8.20 -18.04
N LYS A 80 -12.64 9.31 -17.34
CA LYS A 80 -13.28 10.59 -17.63
C LYS A 80 -12.23 11.67 -17.85
N THR A 81 -12.31 12.33 -18.99
CA THR A 81 -11.56 13.57 -19.26
C THR A 81 -12.34 14.76 -18.69
N VAL A 82 -11.61 15.65 -18.01
CA VAL A 82 -12.17 16.85 -17.39
C VAL A 82 -11.78 18.06 -18.23
N ARG A 83 -12.60 19.11 -18.22
CA ARG A 83 -12.30 20.39 -18.87
C ARG A 83 -10.91 20.89 -18.40
N GLY A 84 -10.03 21.16 -19.36
CA GLY A 84 -8.61 21.49 -19.09
C GLY A 84 -7.65 20.30 -19.14
N GLY A 85 -8.00 19.20 -19.81
CA GLY A 85 -7.07 18.10 -20.14
C GLY A 85 -6.72 17.15 -19.00
N GLY A 86 -7.39 17.25 -17.85
CA GLY A 86 -7.18 16.32 -16.73
C GLY A 86 -7.85 14.96 -16.98
N ILE A 87 -7.23 13.89 -16.50
CA ILE A 87 -7.80 12.53 -16.54
C ILE A 87 -8.22 12.10 -15.13
N SER A 88 -9.36 11.44 -15.02
CA SER A 88 -9.83 10.86 -13.76
C SER A 88 -10.37 9.45 -13.98
N PHE A 89 -10.20 8.60 -12.98
CA PHE A 89 -10.54 7.17 -13.04
C PHE A 89 -11.54 6.79 -11.93
N ARG A 90 -12.41 5.83 -12.23
CA ARG A 90 -13.33 5.25 -11.25
C ARG A 90 -13.44 3.76 -11.47
N LEU A 91 -13.22 2.97 -10.43
CA LEU A 91 -13.39 1.53 -10.54
C LEU A 91 -14.88 1.17 -10.51
N THR A 92 -15.39 0.57 -11.58
CA THR A 92 -16.81 0.22 -11.69
C THR A 92 -17.16 -0.96 -10.78
N GLY A 93 -18.35 -0.94 -10.18
CA GLY A 93 -18.87 -2.09 -9.41
C GLY A 93 -18.36 -2.25 -7.97
N GLN A 94 -17.50 -1.37 -7.45
CA GLN A 94 -16.97 -1.45 -6.08
C GLN A 94 -17.41 -0.29 -5.15
N GLY A 95 -18.60 0.27 -5.40
CA GLY A 95 -19.18 1.33 -4.59
C GLY A 95 -18.44 2.67 -4.63
N GLN A 96 -17.46 2.84 -5.54
CA GLN A 96 -16.80 4.11 -5.73
C GLN A 96 -17.73 5.07 -6.48
N GLU A 97 -18.28 6.06 -5.79
CA GLU A 97 -19.18 7.03 -6.42
C GLU A 97 -18.41 8.08 -7.25
N ARG A 98 -17.31 8.59 -6.69
CA ARG A 98 -16.55 9.71 -7.23
C ARG A 98 -15.32 9.25 -8.00
N PHE A 99 -15.02 9.94 -9.10
CA PHE A 99 -13.76 9.75 -9.82
C PHE A 99 -12.57 10.24 -9.00
N THR A 100 -11.47 9.49 -9.07
CA THR A 100 -10.17 9.86 -8.52
C THR A 100 -9.32 10.48 -9.63
N ARG A 101 -8.81 11.69 -9.40
CA ARG A 101 -8.05 12.44 -10.40
C ARG A 101 -6.61 11.92 -10.50
N LEU A 102 -6.10 11.77 -11.73
CA LEU A 102 -4.70 11.51 -12.02
C LEU A 102 -3.89 12.80 -11.82
N ARG A 103 -3.42 13.03 -10.60
CA ARG A 103 -2.63 14.21 -10.21
C ARG A 103 -1.88 13.94 -8.91
N ALA A 104 -0.68 14.51 -8.79
CA ALA A 104 0.18 14.38 -7.61
C ALA A 104 -0.52 14.75 -6.27
N SER A 105 -1.30 15.83 -6.23
CA SER A 105 -2.06 16.22 -5.04
C SER A 105 -3.11 15.19 -4.58
N THR A 106 -3.50 14.24 -5.44
CA THR A 106 -4.51 13.22 -5.15
C THR A 106 -3.90 11.84 -4.97
N LEU A 107 -2.87 11.49 -5.75
CA LEU A 107 -2.27 10.15 -5.76
C LEU A 107 -0.86 10.10 -5.16
N GLY A 108 -0.24 11.24 -4.90
CA GLY A 108 1.17 11.36 -4.54
C GLY A 108 2.05 11.65 -5.76
N ASP A 109 3.27 12.13 -5.50
CA ASP A 109 4.27 12.41 -6.53
C ASP A 109 4.58 11.15 -7.36
N GLY A 110 4.74 11.31 -8.69
CA GLY A 110 4.94 10.19 -9.62
C GLY A 110 3.64 9.59 -10.20
N TYR A 111 2.49 10.17 -9.87
CA TYR A 111 1.16 9.72 -10.34
C TYR A 111 0.32 10.84 -10.96
N ASP A 112 0.95 11.81 -11.61
CA ASP A 112 0.25 12.73 -12.50
C ASP A 112 0.32 12.30 -13.99
N LEU A 113 -0.32 13.08 -14.85
CA LEU A 113 -0.36 12.78 -16.30
C LEU A 113 1.02 12.86 -16.94
N GLN A 114 1.86 13.80 -16.52
CA GLN A 114 3.21 13.95 -17.05
C GLN A 114 4.06 12.73 -16.65
N ASP A 115 3.93 12.25 -15.42
CA ASP A 115 4.61 11.05 -14.93
C ASP A 115 4.19 9.77 -15.68
N VAL A 116 2.94 9.69 -16.14
CA VAL A 116 2.46 8.60 -17.00
C VAL A 116 3.09 8.70 -18.39
N LEU A 117 3.10 9.89 -19.00
CA LEU A 117 3.67 10.09 -20.33
C LEU A 117 5.18 9.82 -20.35
N VAL A 118 5.92 10.31 -19.35
CA VAL A 118 7.36 10.03 -19.21
C VAL A 118 7.65 8.54 -19.05
N ALA A 119 6.80 7.82 -18.30
CA ALA A 119 6.92 6.37 -18.14
C ALA A 119 6.66 5.60 -19.44
N ILE A 120 5.67 6.04 -20.23
CA ILE A 120 5.34 5.47 -21.56
C ILE A 120 6.50 5.70 -22.54
N GLU A 121 7.10 6.89 -22.54
CA GLU A 121 8.27 7.22 -23.39
C GLU A 121 9.54 6.41 -23.01
N GLY A 122 9.50 5.61 -21.94
CA GLY A 122 10.59 4.73 -21.52
C GLY A 122 11.82 5.46 -20.98
N LYS A 123 11.72 6.77 -20.69
CA LYS A 123 12.88 7.60 -20.37
C LYS A 123 13.38 7.46 -18.94
N GLU A 124 12.57 7.03 -17.97
CA GLU A 124 13.03 6.77 -16.60
C GLU A 124 12.21 5.71 -15.85
N LYS A 125 12.88 4.95 -14.96
CA LYS A 125 12.21 4.31 -13.82
C LYS A 125 11.60 5.44 -12.99
N ARG A 126 10.26 5.46 -12.86
CA ARG A 126 9.56 6.48 -12.08
C ARG A 126 10.23 6.73 -10.71
N PRO A 127 10.56 7.98 -10.36
CA PRO A 127 11.12 8.31 -9.05
C PRO A 127 10.14 8.07 -7.88
N GLY A 128 8.88 7.70 -8.16
CA GLY A 128 7.85 7.37 -7.16
C GLY A 128 7.97 5.97 -6.54
N HIS A 129 8.74 5.06 -7.14
CA HIS A 129 9.14 3.86 -6.40
C HIS A 129 10.39 4.23 -5.60
N SER A 130 10.19 4.94 -4.47
CA SER A 130 11.01 4.59 -3.34
C SER A 130 10.77 3.10 -3.18
N GLU A 131 11.75 2.25 -3.48
CA GLU A 131 11.75 0.90 -2.94
C GLU A 131 11.30 1.09 -1.51
N ARG A 132 10.14 0.51 -1.15
CA ARG A 132 9.69 0.56 0.23
C ARG A 132 10.79 -0.16 0.96
N LYS A 133 11.77 0.59 1.47
CA LYS A 133 12.84 0.05 2.29
C LYS A 133 12.07 -0.59 3.42
N ILE A 134 12.13 -1.91 3.47
CA ILE A 134 11.54 -2.67 4.56
C ILE A 134 12.40 -2.32 5.77
N SER A 135 12.08 -1.19 6.39
CA SER A 135 12.80 -0.72 7.56
C SER A 135 12.27 -1.50 8.75
N LEU A 136 13.07 -2.47 9.18
CA LEU A 136 12.79 -3.29 10.35
C LEU A 136 12.75 -2.43 11.64
N ALA A 137 13.39 -1.27 11.62
CA ALA A 137 13.50 -0.34 12.73
C ALA A 137 13.10 1.08 12.30
N VAL A 138 12.55 1.84 13.25
CA VAL A 138 12.32 3.28 13.13
C VAL A 138 13.65 4.00 13.18
N ASP A 139 13.93 4.84 12.18
CA ASP A 139 15.02 5.79 12.24
C ASP A 139 14.68 6.89 13.26
N ILE A 140 15.26 6.76 14.45
CA ILE A 140 14.98 7.67 15.56
C ILE A 140 15.46 9.09 15.23
N GLN A 141 16.62 9.24 14.60
CA GLN A 141 17.21 10.54 14.33
C GLN A 141 16.39 11.33 13.32
N VAL A 142 15.95 10.67 12.24
CA VAL A 142 15.04 11.28 11.25
C VAL A 142 13.72 11.70 11.91
N LYS A 143 13.18 10.90 12.83
CA LYS A 143 11.94 11.25 13.52
C LYS A 143 12.11 12.38 14.53
N LEU A 144 13.25 12.45 15.22
CA LEU A 144 13.57 13.59 16.09
C LEU A 144 13.74 14.88 15.30
N ALA A 145 14.46 14.84 14.16
CA ALA A 145 14.60 15.96 13.24
C ALA A 145 13.24 16.46 12.71
N ALA A 146 12.27 15.55 12.56
CA ALA A 146 10.88 15.88 12.19
C ALA A 146 10.02 16.42 13.36
N GLY A 147 10.62 16.78 14.49
CA GLY A 147 9.95 17.44 15.62
C GLY A 147 9.30 16.48 16.62
N LYS A 148 9.69 15.20 16.65
CA LYS A 148 9.23 14.27 17.69
C LYS A 148 10.00 14.49 19.00
N GLY A 149 9.28 14.48 20.11
CA GLY A 149 9.86 14.75 21.44
C GLY A 149 10.44 13.50 22.14
N PRO A 150 11.03 13.68 23.33
CA PRO A 150 11.75 12.62 24.06
C PRO A 150 10.93 11.37 24.38
N GLY A 151 9.62 11.51 24.59
CA GLY A 151 8.73 10.36 24.80
C GLY A 151 8.64 9.44 23.58
N TYR A 152 8.66 10.01 22.37
CA TYR A 152 8.65 9.25 21.12
C TYR A 152 9.96 8.48 20.94
N GLU A 153 11.09 9.08 21.31
CA GLU A 153 12.39 8.44 21.28
C GLU A 153 12.42 7.18 22.14
N ARG A 154 11.96 7.28 23.40
CA ARG A 154 11.90 6.14 24.33
C ARG A 154 11.02 5.02 23.79
N TRP A 155 9.85 5.37 23.24
CA TRP A 155 8.97 4.39 22.60
C TRP A 155 9.64 3.73 21.39
N ALA A 156 10.28 4.52 20.51
CA ALA A 156 10.92 4.01 19.31
C ALA A 156 12.09 3.06 19.63
N LYS A 157 12.86 3.33 20.69
CA LYS A 157 13.91 2.42 21.19
C LYS A 157 13.33 1.05 21.58
N VAL A 158 12.29 1.04 22.42
CA VAL A 158 11.64 -0.21 22.86
C VAL A 158 10.99 -0.93 21.67
N PHE A 159 10.36 -0.18 20.77
CA PHE A 159 9.74 -0.73 19.56
C PHE A 159 10.77 -1.41 18.66
N ASN A 160 11.89 -0.73 18.37
CA ASN A 160 12.96 -1.27 17.53
C ASN A 160 13.54 -2.56 18.12
N ILE A 161 13.81 -2.60 19.43
CA ILE A 161 14.30 -3.82 20.10
C ILE A 161 13.30 -4.96 19.93
N LYS A 162 11.99 -4.72 20.12
CA LYS A 162 10.96 -5.73 19.93
C LYS A 162 10.88 -6.21 18.48
N GLN A 163 10.98 -5.32 17.50
CA GLN A 163 10.98 -5.70 16.08
C GLN A 163 12.23 -6.51 15.71
N MET A 164 13.40 -6.13 16.22
CA MET A 164 14.64 -6.88 16.00
C MET A 164 14.58 -8.26 16.63
N ALA A 165 14.05 -8.38 17.85
CA ALA A 165 13.86 -9.67 18.51
C ALA A 165 12.90 -10.56 17.72
N ALA A 166 11.79 -10.01 17.21
CA ALA A 166 10.85 -10.75 16.38
C ALA A 166 11.49 -11.21 15.05
N ALA A 167 12.32 -10.38 14.44
CA ALA A 167 13.05 -10.74 13.22
C ALA A 167 14.08 -11.84 13.49
N LEU A 168 14.82 -11.74 14.59
CA LEU A 168 15.79 -12.76 15.01
C LEU A 168 15.10 -14.10 15.28
N ALA A 169 13.97 -14.08 16.00
CA ALA A 169 13.16 -15.27 16.25
C ALA A 169 12.69 -15.90 14.93
N TYR A 170 12.16 -15.09 14.00
CA TYR A 170 11.77 -15.59 12.68
C TYR A 170 12.93 -16.22 11.92
N ILE A 171 14.11 -15.58 11.94
CA ILE A 171 15.33 -16.10 11.31
C ILE A 171 15.71 -17.46 11.90
N GLN A 172 15.67 -17.58 13.23
CA GLN A 172 16.00 -18.83 13.95
C GLN A 172 14.97 -19.92 13.67
N ASP A 173 13.67 -19.64 13.84
CA ASP A 173 12.57 -20.59 13.64
C ASP A 173 12.51 -21.12 12.21
N ASN A 174 12.95 -20.32 11.23
CA ASN A 174 12.98 -20.72 9.84
C ASN A 174 14.34 -21.25 9.38
N GLY A 175 15.33 -21.39 10.26
CA GLY A 175 16.68 -21.81 9.86
C GLY A 175 17.20 -20.94 8.71
N LEU A 176 17.13 -19.62 8.88
CA LEU A 176 17.66 -18.62 7.93
C LEU A 176 18.96 -18.02 8.46
N THR A 177 19.69 -18.77 9.28
CA THR A 177 20.87 -18.30 10.00
C THR A 177 22.12 -18.20 9.14
N ASP A 178 22.08 -18.78 7.93
CA ASP A 178 23.15 -18.69 6.94
C ASP A 178 22.61 -18.30 5.56
N TYR A 179 23.49 -17.70 4.73
CA TYR A 179 23.16 -17.25 3.39
C TYR A 179 22.72 -18.39 2.47
N GLU A 180 23.35 -19.57 2.56
CA GLU A 180 22.97 -20.70 1.71
C GLU A 180 21.53 -21.16 1.97
N GLN A 181 21.12 -21.20 3.25
CA GLN A 181 19.76 -21.57 3.65
C GLN A 181 18.74 -20.54 3.15
N LEU A 182 19.08 -19.26 3.22
CA LEU A 182 18.24 -18.18 2.69
C LEU A 182 18.11 -18.28 1.17
N ALA A 183 19.22 -18.49 0.46
CA ALA A 183 19.24 -18.63 -0.99
C ALA A 183 18.42 -19.85 -1.42
N GLN A 184 18.59 -20.99 -0.76
CA GLN A 184 17.82 -22.20 -1.02
C GLN A 184 16.32 -21.94 -0.83
N LYS A 185 15.90 -21.34 0.29
CA LYS A 185 14.48 -21.03 0.51
C LYS A 185 13.92 -20.03 -0.50
N ALA A 186 14.72 -19.08 -0.96
CA ALA A 186 14.33 -18.16 -2.02
C ALA A 186 14.08 -18.89 -3.35
N THR A 187 14.98 -19.80 -3.73
CA THR A 187 14.82 -20.66 -4.90
C THR A 187 13.59 -21.56 -4.78
N GLU A 188 13.41 -22.25 -3.65
CA GLU A 188 12.24 -23.08 -3.41
C GLU A 188 10.92 -22.28 -3.48
N ALA A 189 10.91 -21.05 -2.96
CA ALA A 189 9.75 -20.17 -3.05
C ALA A 189 9.47 -19.75 -4.50
N ALA A 190 10.51 -19.44 -5.28
CA ALA A 190 10.39 -19.10 -6.70
C ALA A 190 9.87 -20.29 -7.52
N ASP A 191 10.42 -21.50 -7.30
CA ASP A 191 9.99 -22.72 -7.98
C ASP A 191 8.53 -23.05 -7.67
N ARG A 192 8.12 -22.95 -6.41
CA ARG A 192 6.72 -23.12 -6.00
C ARG A 192 5.81 -22.08 -6.67
N PHE A 193 6.25 -20.82 -6.74
CA PHE A 193 5.50 -19.76 -7.42
C PHE A 193 5.32 -20.08 -8.90
N HIS A 194 6.38 -20.53 -9.59
CA HIS A 194 6.30 -20.93 -10.99
C HIS A 194 5.37 -22.12 -11.20
N ALA A 195 5.47 -23.16 -10.36
CA ALA A 195 4.59 -24.32 -10.43
C ALA A 195 3.10 -23.95 -10.23
N ILE A 196 2.79 -23.15 -9.21
CA ILE A 196 1.41 -22.68 -8.95
C ILE A 196 0.91 -21.79 -10.10
N SER A 197 1.76 -20.91 -10.64
CA SER A 197 1.40 -20.06 -11.77
C SER A 197 1.03 -20.88 -13.01
N GLU A 198 1.75 -21.97 -13.26
CA GLU A 198 1.44 -22.88 -14.36
C GLU A 198 0.13 -23.64 -14.14
N GLN A 199 -0.11 -24.11 -12.91
CA GLN A 199 -1.38 -24.73 -12.54
C GLN A 199 -2.57 -23.77 -12.72
N ILE A 200 -2.40 -22.49 -12.38
CA ILE A 200 -3.42 -21.46 -12.60
C ILE A 200 -3.74 -21.34 -14.09
N LYS A 201 -2.72 -21.23 -14.95
CA LYS A 201 -2.93 -21.15 -16.41
C LYS A 201 -3.67 -22.36 -16.97
N GLN A 202 -3.27 -23.57 -16.55
CA GLN A 202 -3.92 -24.80 -16.97
C GLN A 202 -5.39 -24.84 -16.53
N THR A 203 -5.67 -24.44 -15.29
CA THR A 203 -7.03 -24.36 -14.75
C THR A 203 -7.88 -23.34 -15.50
N GLU A 204 -7.33 -22.16 -15.79
CA GLU A 204 -8.00 -21.12 -16.59
C GLU A 204 -8.32 -21.62 -18.00
N GLN A 205 -7.40 -22.35 -18.64
CA GLN A 205 -7.62 -22.92 -19.96
C GLN A 205 -8.72 -23.99 -19.93
N ALA A 206 -8.71 -24.88 -18.94
CA ALA A 206 -9.75 -25.89 -18.76
C ALA A 206 -11.13 -25.25 -18.53
N MET A 207 -11.20 -24.17 -17.73
CA MET A 207 -12.44 -23.40 -17.54
C MET A 207 -12.94 -22.78 -18.84
N LYS A 208 -12.05 -22.22 -19.68
CA LYS A 208 -12.42 -21.69 -21.00
C LYS A 208 -12.99 -22.76 -21.92
N THR A 209 -12.34 -23.93 -21.99
CA THR A 209 -12.83 -25.06 -22.80
C THR A 209 -14.21 -25.51 -22.33
N ASN A 210 -14.41 -25.69 -21.02
CA ASN A 210 -15.70 -26.07 -20.45
C ASN A 210 -16.80 -25.03 -20.72
N ALA A 211 -16.46 -23.74 -20.66
CA ALA A 211 -17.40 -22.67 -21.02
C ALA A 211 -17.82 -22.73 -22.49
N GLY A 212 -16.87 -22.99 -23.41
CA GLY A 212 -17.15 -23.19 -24.83
C GLY A 212 -18.04 -24.40 -25.10
N LEU A 213 -17.74 -25.55 -24.47
CA LEU A 213 -18.55 -26.76 -24.58
C LEU A 213 -19.98 -26.55 -24.09
N LYS A 214 -20.14 -25.89 -22.94
CA LYS A 214 -21.46 -25.56 -22.38
C LYS A 214 -22.26 -24.63 -23.30
N ALA A 215 -21.61 -23.64 -23.91
CA ALA A 215 -22.29 -22.77 -24.89
C ALA A 215 -22.78 -23.56 -26.11
N ALA A 216 -22.03 -24.56 -26.56
CA ALA A 216 -22.39 -25.41 -27.69
C ALA A 216 -23.50 -26.42 -27.38
N THR A 217 -23.70 -26.82 -26.11
CA THR A 217 -24.74 -27.79 -25.71
C THR A 217 -26.07 -27.14 -25.29
N VAL A 218 -26.12 -25.81 -25.14
CA VAL A 218 -27.33 -25.07 -24.71
C VAL A 218 -28.01 -24.36 -25.91
N GLN A 219 -27.71 -24.78 -27.15
CA GLN A 219 -28.50 -24.49 -28.35
C GLN A 219 -29.52 -25.60 -28.60
#